data_AF-L9KUL2-F1
#
_entry.id   AF-L9KUL2-F1
#
_cell.length_a   1.000
_cell.length_b   1.000
_cell.length_c   1.000
_cell.angle_alpha   90.00
_cell.angle_beta   90.00
_cell.angle_gamma   90.00
#
_symmetry.space_group_name_H-M   'P 1'
#
loop_
_entity.id
_entity.type
_entity.pdbx_description
1 polymer ?
#
loop_
_entity_poly.entity_id
_entity_poly.type
_entity_poly.pdbx_seq_one_letter_code
_entity_poly.pdbx_strand_id
1 'polypeptide(L)'
;MADLEAVLADVSYLMAMEKSKATPAARASKKIVLPEPSIRSVMQKYLEERNEITFDKIFNQKIGFLLFKDFCLNEINEAVPQVKFYEEIKEYEKLDNEEDRLCRSRQIYDTYIMKELLSCTHPYIEEICESLQGDVFQKFMESDKFTRFCQWKNVELNIHLTMNDFSVHRIIGRGGFGEVYGCRKADTGKM
;
A
#
# COMPACT_ATOMS: atom_id res chain seq x y z
N MET A 1 -36.37 -22.60 -14.77
CA MET A 1 -36.00 -22.07 -13.44
C MET A 1 -34.49 -21.88 -13.32
N ALA A 2 -33.67 -22.91 -13.63
CA ALA A 2 -32.20 -22.83 -13.62
C ALA A 2 -31.60 -21.73 -14.53
N ASP A 3 -32.25 -21.41 -15.64
CA ASP A 3 -31.74 -20.44 -16.63
C ASP A 3 -31.79 -18.99 -16.10
N LEU A 4 -32.81 -18.64 -15.32
CA LEU A 4 -32.94 -17.29 -14.74
C LEU A 4 -31.91 -17.07 -13.62
N GLU A 5 -31.67 -18.08 -12.78
CA GLU A 5 -30.67 -17.99 -11.71
C GLU A 5 -29.25 -17.83 -12.26
N ALA A 6 -28.91 -18.56 -13.33
CA ALA A 6 -27.63 -18.43 -14.00
C ALA A 6 -27.43 -17.01 -14.58
N VAL A 7 -28.44 -16.48 -15.27
CA VAL A 7 -28.41 -15.11 -15.81
C VAL A 7 -28.26 -14.08 -14.70
N LEU A 8 -29.00 -14.22 -13.58
CA LEU A 8 -28.89 -13.30 -12.44
C LEU A 8 -27.51 -13.34 -11.78
N ALA A 9 -26.91 -14.54 -11.66
CA ALA A 9 -25.57 -14.70 -11.10
C ALA A 9 -24.49 -14.04 -11.98
N ASP A 10 -24.64 -14.14 -13.31
CA ASP A 10 -23.75 -13.52 -14.28
C ASP A 10 -23.82 -11.99 -14.26
N VAL A 11 -25.03 -11.44 -14.26
CA VAL A 11 -25.26 -9.99 -14.16
C VAL A 11 -24.71 -9.45 -12.84
N SER A 12 -24.96 -10.15 -11.73
CA SER A 12 -24.43 -9.79 -10.41
C SER A 12 -22.90 -9.76 -10.40
N TYR A 13 -22.25 -10.77 -10.99
CA TYR A 13 -20.79 -10.86 -11.08
C TYR A 13 -20.19 -9.75 -11.96
N LEU A 14 -20.76 -9.49 -13.13
CA LEU A 14 -20.27 -8.45 -14.05
C LEU A 14 -20.40 -7.05 -13.44
N MET A 15 -21.57 -6.73 -12.85
CA MET A 15 -21.76 -5.48 -12.11
C MET A 15 -20.77 -5.36 -10.96
N ALA A 16 -20.45 -6.48 -10.32
CA ALA A 16 -19.49 -6.50 -9.23
C ALA A 16 -18.06 -6.21 -9.69
N MET A 17 -17.64 -6.78 -10.83
CA MET A 17 -16.34 -6.50 -11.43
C MET A 17 -16.21 -5.05 -11.88
N GLU A 18 -17.22 -4.50 -12.56
CA GLU A 18 -17.21 -3.09 -12.99
C GLU A 18 -17.09 -2.14 -11.80
N LYS A 19 -17.86 -2.39 -10.73
CA LYS A 19 -17.81 -1.59 -9.50
C LYS A 19 -16.48 -1.71 -8.78
N SER A 20 -15.76 -2.83 -8.90
CA SER A 20 -14.44 -2.98 -8.27
C SER A 20 -13.34 -2.17 -8.95
N LYS A 21 -13.53 -1.71 -10.19
CA LYS A 21 -12.55 -0.87 -10.91
C LYS A 21 -12.50 0.57 -10.39
N ALA A 22 -13.59 1.06 -9.79
CA ALA A 22 -13.70 2.43 -9.32
C ALA A 22 -13.99 2.50 -7.82
N THR A 23 -12.99 2.93 -7.03
CA THR A 23 -13.10 3.16 -5.56
C THR A 23 -13.75 2.00 -4.78
N PRO A 24 -13.19 0.77 -4.83
CA PRO A 24 -13.78 -0.42 -4.23
C PRO A 24 -14.06 -0.27 -2.71
N ALA A 25 -13.21 0.47 -2.00
CA ALA A 25 -13.35 0.71 -0.56
C ALA A 25 -14.65 1.43 -0.17
N ALA A 26 -15.21 2.29 -1.03
CA ALA A 26 -16.48 2.99 -0.78
C ALA A 26 -17.70 2.05 -0.82
N ARG A 27 -17.50 0.80 -1.27
CA ARG A 27 -18.52 -0.24 -1.41
C ARG A 27 -18.28 -1.43 -0.47
N ALA A 28 -17.34 -1.30 0.47
CA ALA A 28 -17.16 -2.27 1.53
C ALA A 28 -18.43 -2.37 2.38
N SER A 29 -18.92 -3.58 2.59
CA SER A 29 -20.09 -3.86 3.41
C SER A 29 -19.75 -3.99 4.90
N LYS A 30 -18.48 -4.27 5.21
CA LYS A 30 -17.91 -4.22 6.55
C LYS A 30 -16.84 -3.12 6.59
N LYS A 31 -16.69 -2.42 7.72
CA LYS A 31 -15.63 -1.42 7.89
C LYS A 31 -14.51 -2.01 8.72
N ILE A 32 -13.27 -1.76 8.30
CA ILE A 32 -12.10 -2.02 9.14
C ILE A 32 -12.12 -0.98 10.27
N VAL A 33 -12.08 -1.45 11.51
CA VAL A 33 -11.99 -0.61 12.70
C VAL A 33 -10.56 -0.71 13.21
N LEU A 34 -9.88 0.43 13.32
CA LEU A 34 -8.54 0.47 13.88
C LEU A 34 -8.61 0.44 15.41
N PRO A 35 -7.70 -0.28 16.09
CA PRO A 35 -7.59 -0.24 17.55
C PRO A 35 -7.16 1.14 18.04
N GLU A 36 -7.40 1.44 19.31
CA GLU A 36 -6.97 2.70 19.95
C GLU A 36 -5.44 2.90 19.85
N PRO A 37 -4.95 4.16 19.80
CA PRO A 37 -3.51 4.47 19.70
C PRO A 37 -2.63 3.80 20.76
N SER A 38 -3.19 3.48 21.94
CA SER A 38 -2.51 2.78 23.03
C SER A 38 -1.96 1.40 22.63
N ILE A 39 -2.48 0.81 21.55
CA ILE A 39 -2.00 -0.46 20.98
C ILE A 39 -0.50 -0.41 20.61
N ARG A 40 0.04 0.79 20.34
CA ARG A 40 1.45 1.01 20.05
C ARG A 40 2.35 0.39 21.11
N SER A 41 2.01 0.53 22.39
CA SER A 41 2.84 0.00 23.49
C SER A 41 3.11 -1.50 23.40
N VAL A 42 2.13 -2.28 22.94
CA VAL A 42 2.23 -3.73 22.74
C VAL A 42 2.86 -4.05 21.39
N MET A 43 2.39 -3.39 20.33
CA MET A 43 2.83 -3.66 18.96
C MET A 43 4.28 -3.29 18.73
N GLN A 44 4.75 -2.19 19.31
CA GLN A 44 6.14 -1.77 19.22
C GLN A 44 7.06 -2.85 19.80
N LYS A 45 6.83 -3.30 21.04
CA LYS A 45 7.60 -4.40 21.65
C LYS A 45 7.56 -5.68 20.82
N TYR A 46 6.37 -6.07 20.36
CA TYR A 46 6.19 -7.26 19.53
C TYR A 46 7.01 -7.23 18.23
N LEU A 47 7.09 -6.05 17.59
CA LEU A 47 7.84 -5.84 16.37
C LEU A 47 9.35 -5.73 16.64
N GLU A 48 9.76 -5.09 17.75
CA GLU A 48 11.16 -5.01 18.20
C GLU A 48 11.75 -6.40 18.44
N GLU A 49 11.05 -7.26 19.17
CA GLU A 49 11.48 -8.65 19.45
C GLU A 49 11.70 -9.49 18.18
N ARG A 50 11.01 -9.14 17.09
CA ARG A 50 11.14 -9.80 15.78
C ARG A 50 12.08 -9.08 14.83
N ASN A 51 12.72 -8.01 15.30
CA ASN A 51 13.57 -7.15 14.49
C ASN A 51 12.83 -6.60 13.25
N GLU A 52 11.54 -6.28 13.39
CA GLU A 52 10.68 -5.75 12.32
C GLU A 52 10.68 -4.21 12.27
N ILE A 53 11.30 -3.56 13.25
CA ILE A 53 11.44 -2.10 13.30
C ILE A 53 12.79 -1.69 12.72
N THR A 54 12.89 -1.72 11.40
CA THR A 54 14.01 -1.13 10.66
C THR A 54 13.48 -0.30 9.50
N PHE A 55 14.28 0.67 9.03
CA PHE A 55 13.90 1.52 7.90
C PHE A 55 13.52 0.66 6.69
N ASP A 56 14.38 -0.27 6.27
CA ASP A 56 14.11 -1.13 5.11
C ASP A 56 12.82 -1.93 5.26
N LYS A 57 12.55 -2.49 6.43
CA LYS A 57 11.37 -3.34 6.64
C LYS A 57 10.08 -2.53 6.63
N ILE A 58 10.07 -1.34 7.23
CA ILE A 58 8.88 -0.48 7.25
C ILE A 58 8.70 0.21 5.90
N PHE A 59 9.75 0.78 5.34
CA PHE A 59 9.72 1.55 4.10
C PHE A 59 9.35 0.68 2.89
N ASN A 60 9.76 -0.58 2.84
CA ASN A 60 9.37 -1.49 1.76
C ASN A 60 7.93 -2.02 1.88
N GLN A 61 7.26 -1.82 3.02
CA GLN A 61 5.84 -2.11 3.15
C GLN A 61 5.02 -0.95 2.58
N LYS A 62 4.00 -1.23 1.75
CA LYS A 62 3.17 -0.18 1.13
C LYS A 62 2.54 0.78 2.15
N ILE A 63 1.99 0.26 3.25
CA ILE A 63 1.40 1.11 4.31
C ILE A 63 2.49 1.89 5.05
N GLY A 64 3.64 1.26 5.31
CA GLY A 64 4.78 1.91 5.96
C GLY A 64 5.32 3.07 5.12
N PHE A 65 5.55 2.86 3.82
CA PHE A 65 5.92 3.91 2.87
C PHE A 65 4.93 5.08 2.86
N LEU A 66 3.62 4.81 2.75
CA LEU A 66 2.61 5.86 2.67
C LEU A 66 2.57 6.72 3.94
N LEU A 67 2.70 6.10 5.12
CA LEU A 67 2.74 6.82 6.40
C LEU A 67 4.05 7.58 6.60
N PHE A 68 5.17 7.00 6.19
CA PHE A 68 6.47 7.66 6.21
C PHE A 68 6.51 8.85 5.25
N LYS A 69 5.94 8.71 4.05
CA LYS A 69 5.77 9.82 3.11
C LYS A 69 4.92 10.94 3.69
N ASP A 70 3.77 10.59 4.27
CA ASP A 70 2.87 11.54 4.93
C ASP A 70 3.59 12.29 6.06
N PHE A 71 4.37 11.57 6.86
CA PHE A 71 5.26 12.16 7.87
C PHE A 71 6.26 13.15 7.27
N CYS A 72 7.02 12.74 6.24
CA CYS A 72 8.04 13.59 5.60
C CYS A 72 7.44 14.84 4.92
N LEU A 73 6.22 14.76 4.39
CA LEU A 73 5.60 15.88 3.67
C LEU A 73 4.87 16.87 4.58
N ASN A 74 4.31 16.40 5.69
CA ASN A 74 3.39 17.18 6.51
C ASN A 74 3.90 17.50 7.92
N GLU A 75 4.87 16.75 8.45
CA GLU A 75 5.36 16.92 9.84
C GLU A 75 6.83 17.34 9.92
N ILE A 76 7.65 16.94 8.94
CA ILE A 76 9.04 17.37 8.87
C ILE A 76 9.15 18.66 8.03
N ASN A 77 9.70 19.71 8.63
CA ASN A 77 9.99 20.98 7.98
C ASN A 77 11.25 20.95 7.08
N GLU A 78 11.91 19.80 6.98
CA GLU A 78 13.00 19.57 6.04
C GLU A 78 12.40 19.14 4.70
N ALA A 79 12.80 19.79 3.62
CA ALA A 79 12.43 19.31 2.30
C ALA A 79 13.07 17.93 2.11
N VAL A 80 12.23 16.92 1.86
CA VAL A 80 12.70 15.58 1.50
C VAL A 80 12.40 15.31 0.00
N PRO A 81 13.11 15.96 -0.96
CA PRO A 81 13.00 15.64 -2.39
C PRO A 81 13.10 14.14 -2.69
N GLN A 82 13.86 13.42 -1.88
CA GLN A 82 14.17 12.01 -2.01
C GLN A 82 12.93 11.11 -1.96
N VAL A 83 11.97 11.42 -1.09
CA VAL A 83 10.72 10.64 -0.99
C VAL A 83 9.85 10.84 -2.24
N LYS A 84 9.84 12.06 -2.79
CA LYS A 84 9.14 12.37 -4.04
C LYS A 84 9.83 11.69 -5.22
N PHE A 85 11.15 11.73 -5.28
CA PHE A 85 11.93 11.04 -6.31
C PHE A 85 11.70 9.52 -6.28
N TYR A 86 11.73 8.91 -5.10
CA TYR A 86 11.46 7.47 -4.95
C TYR A 86 10.07 7.10 -5.43
N GLU A 87 9.04 7.89 -5.12
CA GLU A 87 7.68 7.68 -5.64
C GLU A 87 7.65 7.73 -7.17
N GLU A 88 8.33 8.71 -7.77
CA GLU A 88 8.38 8.83 -9.23
C GLU A 88 9.07 7.63 -9.89
N ILE A 89 10.12 7.08 -9.27
CA ILE A 89 10.73 5.80 -9.69
C ILE A 89 9.74 4.65 -9.57
N LYS A 90 8.99 4.55 -8.46
CA LYS A 90 7.99 3.49 -8.27
C LYS A 90 6.82 3.59 -9.23
N GLU A 91 6.44 4.78 -9.66
CA GLU A 91 5.45 4.93 -10.75
C GLU A 91 6.07 4.60 -12.11
N TYR A 92 7.34 4.95 -12.34
CA TYR A 92 8.07 4.58 -13.56
C TYR A 92 8.21 3.06 -13.72
N GLU A 93 8.50 2.32 -12.64
CA GLU A 93 8.61 0.85 -12.64
C GLU A 93 7.32 0.14 -13.09
N LYS A 94 6.15 0.79 -12.99
CA LYS A 94 4.87 0.23 -13.42
C LYS A 94 4.55 0.46 -14.90
N LEU A 95 5.39 1.23 -15.61
CA LEU A 95 5.17 1.50 -17.02
C LEU A 95 5.69 0.34 -17.87
N ASP A 96 4.77 -0.32 -18.58
CA ASP A 96 5.12 -1.41 -19.49
C ASP A 96 5.54 -0.91 -20.88
N ASN A 97 5.05 0.26 -21.30
CA ASN A 97 5.33 0.85 -22.61
C ASN A 97 6.71 1.52 -22.66
N GLU A 98 7.45 1.31 -23.75
CA GLU A 98 8.80 1.85 -23.95
C GLU A 98 8.77 3.37 -24.24
N GLU A 99 7.81 3.86 -25.01
CA GLU A 99 7.70 5.30 -25.32
C GLU A 99 7.35 6.12 -24.07
N ASP A 100 6.39 5.65 -23.27
CA ASP A 100 6.02 6.28 -22.00
C ASP A 100 7.18 6.24 -21.01
N ARG A 101 7.93 5.13 -20.96
CA ARG A 101 9.15 5.03 -20.16
C ARG A 101 10.18 6.06 -20.61
N LEU A 102 10.45 6.21 -21.90
CA LEU A 102 11.44 7.19 -22.38
C LEU A 102 11.05 8.64 -22.04
N CYS A 103 9.76 8.98 -22.19
CA CYS A 103 9.25 10.30 -21.82
C CYS A 103 9.37 10.53 -20.31
N ARG A 104 8.94 9.54 -19.51
CA ARG A 104 8.92 9.63 -18.05
C ARG A 104 10.32 9.64 -17.43
N SER A 105 11.23 8.80 -17.93
CA SER A 105 12.62 8.77 -17.45
C SER A 105 13.32 10.10 -17.69
N ARG A 106 13.09 10.75 -18.84
CA ARG A 106 13.63 12.07 -19.15
C ARG A 106 13.09 13.14 -18.20
N GLN A 107 11.79 13.14 -17.92
CA GLN A 107 11.18 14.06 -16.95
C GLN A 107 11.76 13.88 -15.55
N ILE A 108 11.88 12.63 -15.09
CA ILE A 108 12.45 12.30 -13.78
C ILE A 108 13.91 12.78 -13.72
N TYR A 109 14.70 12.50 -14.76
CA TYR A 109 16.08 12.93 -14.86
C TYR A 109 16.19 14.46 -14.81
N ASP A 110 15.47 15.18 -15.66
CA ASP A 110 15.56 16.65 -15.73
C ASP A 110 15.12 17.33 -14.42
N THR A 111 14.10 16.76 -13.75
CA THR A 111 13.50 17.35 -12.54
C THR A 111 14.32 17.11 -11.29
N TYR A 112 14.79 15.87 -11.07
CA TYR A 112 15.38 15.44 -9.81
C TYR A 112 16.89 15.26 -9.91
N ILE A 113 17.40 14.82 -11.06
CA ILE A 113 18.83 14.51 -11.24
C ILE A 113 19.54 15.75 -11.79
N MET A 114 19.11 16.29 -12.93
CA MET A 114 19.80 17.38 -13.63
C MET A 114 19.71 18.73 -12.90
N LYS A 115 18.56 19.04 -12.28
CA LYS A 115 18.40 20.27 -11.49
C LYS A 115 19.25 20.28 -10.23
N GLU A 116 19.49 19.12 -9.62
CA GLU A 116 20.28 19.00 -8.38
C GLU A 116 21.78 18.78 -8.63
N LEU A 117 22.17 18.17 -9.76
CA LEU A 117 23.57 18.12 -10.25
C LEU A 117 24.15 19.51 -10.55
N LEU A 118 23.30 20.51 -10.83
CA LEU A 118 23.70 21.90 -10.97
C LEU A 118 23.83 22.63 -9.62
N SER A 119 23.30 22.07 -8.52
CA SER A 119 23.33 22.69 -7.19
C SER A 119 24.28 22.05 -6.18
N CYS A 120 24.61 20.75 -6.28
CA CYS A 120 25.46 20.04 -5.29
C CYS A 120 26.34 18.92 -5.91
N THR A 121 27.56 18.76 -5.39
CA THR A 121 28.65 17.87 -5.87
C THR A 121 28.86 16.58 -5.03
N HIS A 122 27.82 15.86 -4.59
CA HIS A 122 27.97 14.67 -3.74
C HIS A 122 27.26 13.40 -4.27
N PRO A 123 27.73 12.17 -3.92
CA PRO A 123 27.22 10.90 -4.43
C PRO A 123 25.79 10.64 -3.90
N TYR A 124 24.83 10.75 -4.81
CA TYR A 124 23.43 11.03 -4.49
C TYR A 124 22.68 9.95 -3.69
N ILE A 125 22.82 8.65 -4.00
CA ILE A 125 21.86 7.65 -3.49
C ILE A 125 22.21 7.12 -2.09
N GLU A 126 23.50 6.94 -1.78
CA GLU A 126 23.92 6.37 -0.49
C GLU A 126 23.71 7.37 0.67
N GLU A 127 24.12 8.64 0.51
CA GLU A 127 23.84 9.69 1.50
C GLU A 127 22.33 9.95 1.71
N ILE A 128 21.53 9.76 0.66
CA ILE A 128 20.07 9.89 0.74
C ILE A 128 19.47 8.78 1.61
N CYS A 129 19.85 7.53 1.37
CA CYS A 129 19.39 6.42 2.20
C CYS A 129 19.89 6.57 3.64
N GLU A 130 21.13 6.98 3.86
CA GLU A 130 21.68 7.24 5.19
C GLU A 130 20.96 8.39 5.92
N SER A 131 20.66 9.49 5.24
CA SER A 131 19.93 10.63 5.83
C SER A 131 18.49 10.28 6.21
N LEU A 132 17.82 9.44 5.40
CA LEU A 132 16.48 8.95 5.69
C LEU A 132 16.46 7.89 6.79
N GLN A 133 17.42 6.97 6.78
CA GLN A 133 17.52 5.84 7.71
C GLN A 133 17.99 6.25 9.11
N GLY A 134 18.72 7.37 9.21
CA GLY A 134 19.17 7.96 10.47
C GLY A 134 18.08 8.74 11.21
N ASP A 135 18.33 10.03 11.42
CA ASP A 135 17.52 10.89 12.29
C ASP A 135 16.06 11.02 11.83
N VAL A 136 15.81 11.04 10.52
CA VAL A 136 14.45 11.15 9.96
C VAL A 136 13.61 9.94 10.34
N PHE A 137 14.16 8.73 10.23
CA PHE A 137 13.46 7.51 10.63
C PHE A 137 13.25 7.43 12.13
N GLN A 138 14.20 7.89 12.95
CA GLN A 138 14.01 7.97 14.41
C GLN A 138 12.85 8.91 14.77
N LYS A 139 12.81 10.12 14.17
CA LYS A 139 11.69 11.06 14.35
C LYS A 139 10.36 10.47 13.86
N PHE A 140 10.36 9.68 12.78
CA PHE A 140 9.18 8.95 12.33
C PHE A 140 8.70 7.96 13.38
N MET A 141 9.59 7.19 13.99
CA MET A 141 9.24 6.23 15.04
C MET A 141 8.63 6.91 16.27
N GLU A 142 9.05 8.13 16.59
CA GLU A 142 8.47 8.91 17.69
C GLU A 142 7.07 9.45 17.35
N SER A 143 6.76 9.71 16.07
CA SER A 143 5.54 10.37 15.64
C SER A 143 4.26 9.54 15.71
N ASP A 144 3.11 10.22 15.55
CA ASP A 144 1.80 9.60 15.45
C ASP A 144 1.61 8.78 14.17
N LYS A 145 2.44 9.01 13.14
CA LYS A 145 2.41 8.20 11.91
C LYS A 145 2.92 6.79 12.18
N PHE A 146 3.92 6.62 13.05
CA PHE A 146 4.32 5.29 13.50
C PHE A 146 3.28 4.64 14.42
N THR A 147 2.60 5.41 15.27
CA THR A 147 1.43 4.93 16.02
C THR A 147 0.35 4.39 15.07
N ARG A 148 0.05 5.10 13.99
CA ARG A 148 -0.88 4.65 12.94
C ARG A 148 -0.40 3.40 12.22
N PHE A 149 0.90 3.26 11.97
CA PHE A 149 1.49 2.05 11.40
C PHE A 149 1.24 0.85 12.32
N CYS A 150 1.46 1.00 13.64
CA CYS A 150 1.19 -0.05 14.62
C CYS A 150 -0.28 -0.48 14.64
N GLN A 151 -1.22 0.46 14.50
CA GLN A 151 -2.66 0.15 14.40
C GLN A 151 -2.96 -0.74 13.19
N TRP A 152 -2.40 -0.40 12.02
CA TRP A 152 -2.58 -1.20 10.81
C TRP A 152 -1.89 -2.57 10.88
N LYS A 153 -0.67 -2.64 11.42
CA LYS A 153 0.02 -3.91 11.64
C LYS A 153 -0.75 -4.83 12.60
N ASN A 154 -1.40 -4.27 13.62
CA ASN A 154 -2.24 -5.05 14.51
C ASN A 154 -3.44 -5.66 13.76
N VAL A 155 -4.12 -4.88 12.91
CA VAL A 155 -5.20 -5.39 12.07
C VAL A 155 -4.70 -6.50 11.16
N GLU A 156 -3.55 -6.29 10.48
CA GLU A 156 -2.95 -7.27 9.56
C GLU A 156 -2.60 -8.59 10.24
N LEU A 157 -1.98 -8.55 11.42
CA LEU A 157 -1.55 -9.75 12.14
C LEU A 157 -2.71 -10.50 12.81
N ASN A 158 -3.85 -9.84 13.03
CA ASN A 158 -5.04 -10.43 13.66
C ASN A 158 -6.14 -10.80 12.65
N ILE A 159 -5.82 -10.94 11.36
CA ILE A 159 -6.79 -11.36 10.35
C ILE A 159 -7.11 -12.86 10.53
N HIS A 160 -8.37 -13.15 10.84
CA HIS A 160 -8.93 -14.51 10.80
C HIS A 160 -10.06 -14.56 9.79
N LEU A 161 -9.78 -15.11 8.60
CA LEU A 161 -10.74 -15.15 7.51
C LEU A 161 -11.75 -16.28 7.68
N THR A 162 -13.02 -15.96 7.44
CA THR A 162 -14.13 -16.92 7.35
C THR A 162 -14.93 -16.69 6.07
N MET A 163 -15.82 -17.62 5.71
CA MET A 163 -16.71 -17.44 4.55
C MET A 163 -17.57 -16.17 4.66
N ASN A 164 -17.89 -15.71 5.87
CA ASN A 164 -18.68 -14.49 6.09
C ASN A 164 -17.93 -13.20 5.71
N ASP A 165 -16.62 -13.27 5.47
CA ASP A 165 -15.82 -12.12 5.04
C ASP A 165 -15.78 -11.96 3.53
N PHE A 166 -16.45 -12.87 2.81
CA PHE A 166 -16.55 -12.89 1.36
C PHE A 166 -18.01 -12.92 0.91
N SER A 167 -18.36 -12.02 0.00
CA SER A 167 -19.57 -12.13 -0.80
C SER A 167 -19.25 -13.02 -1.99
N VAL A 168 -19.67 -14.28 -1.94
CA VAL A 168 -19.42 -15.27 -2.99
C VAL A 168 -20.43 -15.11 -4.12
N HIS A 169 -19.94 -15.06 -5.36
CA HIS A 169 -20.71 -14.97 -6.60
C HIS A 169 -20.73 -16.33 -7.31
N ARG A 170 -20.84 -16.35 -8.64
CA ARG A 170 -20.89 -17.57 -9.45
C ARG A 170 -19.57 -18.34 -9.46
N ILE A 171 -19.67 -19.62 -9.81
CA ILE A 171 -18.52 -20.47 -10.15
C ILE A 171 -17.89 -19.96 -11.46
N ILE A 172 -16.57 -19.78 -11.45
CA ILE A 172 -15.77 -19.36 -12.60
C ILE A 172 -14.89 -20.50 -13.14
N GLY A 173 -14.77 -21.61 -12.40
CA GLY A 173 -14.03 -22.79 -12.84
C GLY A 173 -14.38 -24.04 -12.03
N ARG A 174 -14.28 -25.22 -12.66
CA ARG A 174 -14.50 -26.52 -12.00
C ARG A 174 -13.31 -27.44 -12.29
N GLY A 175 -12.86 -28.17 -11.29
CA GLY A 175 -11.78 -29.14 -11.40
C GLY A 175 -12.02 -30.38 -10.54
N GLY A 176 -11.08 -31.34 -10.58
CA GLY A 176 -11.23 -32.63 -9.89
C GLY A 176 -11.31 -32.54 -8.36
N PHE A 177 -10.83 -31.44 -7.76
CA PHE A 177 -10.79 -31.22 -6.30
C PHE A 177 -11.75 -30.13 -5.82
N GLY A 178 -12.61 -29.60 -6.69
CA GLY A 178 -13.61 -28.60 -6.30
C GLY A 178 -13.87 -27.53 -7.34
N GLU A 179 -14.43 -26.42 -6.87
CA GLU A 179 -14.93 -25.32 -7.69
C GLU A 179 -14.29 -24.00 -7.26
N VAL A 180 -14.06 -23.12 -8.22
CA VAL A 180 -13.53 -21.77 -8.01
C VAL A 180 -14.68 -20.79 -8.17
N TYR A 181 -14.87 -19.93 -7.17
CA TYR A 181 -15.92 -18.92 -7.16
C TYR A 181 -15.32 -17.53 -7.34
N GLY A 182 -16.00 -16.68 -8.11
CA GLY A 182 -15.75 -15.24 -8.02
C GLY A 182 -16.22 -14.75 -6.66
N CYS A 183 -15.44 -13.91 -5.96
CA CYS A 183 -15.84 -13.41 -4.65
C CYS A 183 -15.42 -11.95 -4.47
N ARG A 184 -16.13 -11.25 -3.59
CA ARG A 184 -15.77 -9.89 -3.16
C ARG A 184 -15.45 -9.90 -1.68
N LYS A 185 -14.30 -9.33 -1.29
CA LYS A 185 -13.94 -9.17 0.12
C LYS A 185 -14.79 -8.08 0.77
N ALA A 186 -15.47 -8.40 1.85
CA ALA A 186 -16.49 -7.54 2.46
C ALA A 186 -15.95 -6.23 3.02
N ASP A 187 -14.71 -6.23 3.53
CA ASP A 187 -14.11 -5.09 4.23
C ASP A 187 -13.36 -4.09 3.32
N THR A 188 -13.01 -4.51 2.10
CA THR A 188 -12.31 -3.69 1.11
C THR A 188 -13.13 -3.47 -0.15
N GLY A 189 -14.20 -4.24 -0.36
CA GLY A 189 -15.03 -4.19 -1.55
C GLY A 189 -14.33 -4.68 -2.83
N LYS A 190 -13.12 -5.22 -2.71
CA LYS A 190 -12.31 -5.71 -3.83
C LYS A 190 -12.84 -7.06 -4.33
N MET A 191 -13.02 -7.17 -5.65
CA MET A 191 -13.25 -8.42 -6.38
C MET A 191 -11.93 -9.06 -6.81
#